data_AF-A0A951XCA8-F1
#
_entry.id   AF-A0A951XCA8-F1
#
_cell.length_a   1.000
_cell.length_b   1.000
_cell.length_c   1.000
_cell.angle_alpha   90.00
_cell.angle_beta   90.00
_cell.angle_gamma   90.00
#
_symmetry.space_group_name_H-M   'P 1'
#
loop_
_entity.id
_entity.type
_entity.pdbx_description
1 polymer ?
#
loop_
_entity_poly.entity_id
_entity_poly.type
_entity_poly.pdbx_seq_one_letter_code
_entity_poly.pdbx_strand_id
1 'polypeptide(L)'
;MRYSIFDKLIEALDRAKDHNSHLMVKPEVILWPDPEKQWVGIIDILQNQMPQLLVYGDYQSAKRQGPAIWIKCMIARALPGANWNEDAVPIIYLPGISKTSLRDVESAVFNFQPLLEYQYTGTLFLQENGREWSILA
;
A
#
# COMPACT_ATOMS: atom_id res chain seq x y z
N MET A 1 2.74 -14.04 24.66
CA MET A 1 3.49 -14.29 23.41
C MET A 1 4.12 -12.98 22.97
N ARG A 2 5.43 -12.95 22.67
CA ARG A 2 6.04 -11.79 22.01
C ARG A 2 5.59 -11.82 20.56
N TYR A 3 4.63 -10.99 20.18
CA TYR A 3 4.31 -10.76 18.78
C TYR A 3 5.55 -10.18 18.11
N SER A 4 5.99 -10.81 17.01
CA SER A 4 7.08 -10.28 16.22
C SER A 4 6.66 -8.95 15.59
N ILE A 5 7.63 -8.11 15.20
CA ILE A 5 7.33 -6.87 14.48
C ILE A 5 6.53 -7.13 13.20
N PHE A 6 6.71 -8.31 12.60
CA PHE A 6 5.96 -8.80 11.46
C PHE A 6 4.48 -9.01 11.78
N ASP A 7 4.16 -9.66 12.90
CA ASP A 7 2.76 -9.88 13.32
C ASP A 7 2.06 -8.53 13.59
N LYS A 8 2.76 -7.61 14.27
CA LYS A 8 2.24 -6.26 14.52
C LYS A 8 1.96 -5.48 13.24
N LEU A 9 2.83 -5.62 12.23
CA LEU A 9 2.65 -4.99 10.93
C LEU A 9 1.40 -5.50 10.23
N ILE A 10 1.19 -6.82 10.24
CA ILE A 10 0.00 -7.45 9.66
C ILE A 10 -1.26 -6.95 10.36
N GLU A 11 -1.29 -6.97 11.69
CA GLU A 11 -2.42 -6.45 12.46
C GLU A 11 -2.66 -4.95 12.21
N ALA A 12 -1.60 -4.17 11.99
CA ALA A 12 -1.73 -2.75 11.68
C ALA A 12 -2.28 -2.53 10.26
N LEU A 13 -1.81 -3.28 9.27
CA LEU A 13 -2.34 -3.26 7.91
C LEU A 13 -3.79 -3.75 7.84
N ASP A 14 -4.14 -4.76 8.65
CA ASP A 14 -5.52 -5.22 8.77
C ASP A 14 -6.42 -4.16 9.40
N ARG A 15 -5.97 -3.51 10.49
CA ARG A 15 -6.70 -2.38 11.08
C ARG A 15 -6.83 -1.19 10.15
N ALA A 16 -5.86 -0.97 9.26
CA ALA A 16 -5.96 0.07 8.24
C ALA A 16 -7.05 -0.21 7.19
N LYS A 17 -7.61 -1.42 7.15
CA LYS A 17 -8.81 -1.76 6.37
C LYS A 17 -10.09 -1.36 7.11
N ASP A 18 -10.05 -1.37 8.44
CA ASP A 18 -11.19 -1.13 9.31
C ASP A 18 -11.51 0.36 9.37
N HIS A 19 -12.34 0.79 8.43
CA HIS A 19 -13.03 2.06 8.53
C HIS A 19 -14.34 1.84 9.26
N ASN A 20 -14.66 2.73 10.20
CA ASN A 20 -15.98 2.75 10.83
C ASN A 20 -17.06 2.87 9.75
N SER A 21 -17.72 1.75 9.44
CA SER A 21 -18.72 1.61 8.37
C SER A 21 -19.97 2.46 8.58
N HIS A 22 -20.15 3.01 9.77
CA HIS A 22 -21.20 3.97 10.10
C HIS A 22 -20.84 5.44 9.76
N LEU A 23 -19.58 5.74 9.42
CA LEU A 23 -19.07 7.10 9.22
C LEU A 23 -18.36 7.29 7.87
N MET A 24 -17.81 6.24 7.24
CA MET A 24 -17.03 6.33 6.00
C MET A 24 -17.26 5.15 5.04
N VAL A 25 -17.12 5.42 3.74
CA VAL A 25 -17.08 4.41 2.66
C VAL A 25 -15.79 3.60 2.77
N LYS A 26 -15.85 2.30 2.43
CA LYS A 26 -14.68 1.41 2.35
C LYS A 26 -13.62 2.04 1.43
N PRO A 27 -12.34 2.12 1.85
CA PRO A 27 -11.29 2.72 1.04
C PRO A 27 -11.06 1.88 -0.21
N GLU A 28 -10.76 2.56 -1.31
CA GLU A 28 -10.44 1.87 -2.56
C GLU A 28 -9.11 1.12 -2.45
N VAL A 29 -8.13 1.68 -1.73
CA VAL A 29 -6.82 1.10 -1.45
C VAL A 29 -6.25 1.58 -0.12
N ILE A 30 -5.23 0.88 0.37
CA ILE A 30 -4.32 1.36 1.41
C ILE A 30 -3.01 1.82 0.74
N LEU A 31 -2.64 3.09 0.90
CA LEU A 31 -1.35 3.64 0.50
C LEU A 31 -0.34 3.47 1.63
N TRP A 32 0.76 2.77 1.38
CA TRP A 32 1.82 2.53 2.35
C TRP A 32 3.13 3.19 1.91
N PRO A 33 3.38 4.45 2.32
CA PRO A 33 4.66 5.12 2.10
C PRO A 33 5.77 4.53 3.00
N ASP A 34 6.94 4.28 2.41
CA ASP A 34 8.15 3.88 3.14
C ASP A 34 9.37 4.62 2.58
N PRO A 35 9.62 5.87 3.02
CA PRO A 35 10.68 6.71 2.47
C PRO A 35 12.08 6.10 2.66
N GLU A 36 12.29 5.33 3.72
CA GLU A 36 13.58 4.74 4.07
C GLU A 36 13.73 3.30 3.55
N LYS A 37 12.73 2.75 2.86
CA LYS A 37 12.73 1.40 2.29
C LYS A 37 12.97 0.30 3.34
N GLN A 38 12.56 0.56 4.58
CA GLN A 38 12.79 -0.33 5.72
C GLN A 38 12.13 -1.71 5.54
N TRP A 39 11.02 -1.78 4.82
CA TRP A 39 10.21 -3.00 4.70
C TRP A 39 10.55 -3.86 3.49
N VAL A 40 11.40 -3.36 2.57
CA VAL A 40 11.75 -4.06 1.30
C VAL A 40 12.21 -5.50 1.53
N GLY A 41 12.97 -5.75 2.60
CA GLY A 41 13.51 -7.08 2.90
C GLY A 41 12.46 -8.15 3.26
N ILE A 42 11.23 -7.76 3.58
CA ILE A 42 10.16 -8.69 3.97
C ILE A 42 8.93 -8.68 3.04
N ILE A 43 8.93 -7.84 2.00
CA ILE A 43 7.77 -7.67 1.12
C ILE A 43 7.36 -8.98 0.45
N ASP A 44 8.31 -9.77 -0.04
CA ASP A 44 8.02 -11.06 -0.69
C ASP A 44 7.27 -12.01 0.27
N ILE A 45 7.61 -11.97 1.56
CA ILE A 45 6.93 -12.77 2.60
C ILE A 45 5.51 -12.22 2.82
N LEU A 46 5.35 -10.90 2.89
CA LEU A 46 4.05 -10.26 3.06
C LEU A 46 3.13 -10.52 1.86
N GLN A 47 3.62 -10.50 0.63
CA GLN A 47 2.81 -10.76 -0.56
C GLN A 47 2.27 -12.20 -0.61
N ASN A 48 2.99 -13.16 -0.03
CA ASN A 48 2.49 -14.53 0.11
C ASN A 48 1.30 -14.63 1.08
N GLN A 49 1.27 -13.77 2.12
CA GLN A 49 0.18 -13.73 3.10
C GLN A 49 -0.95 -12.77 2.70
N MET A 50 -0.62 -11.72 1.95
CA MET A 50 -1.51 -10.68 1.46
C MET A 50 -1.37 -10.57 -0.06
N PRO A 51 -2.05 -11.44 -0.83
CA PRO A 51 -1.97 -11.42 -2.29
C PRO A 51 -2.38 -10.07 -2.91
N GLN A 52 -3.17 -9.26 -2.20
CA GLN A 52 -3.58 -7.93 -2.61
C GLN A 52 -2.51 -6.83 -2.40
N LEU A 53 -1.32 -7.18 -1.89
CA LEU A 53 -0.18 -6.27 -1.74
C LEU A 53 0.58 -6.11 -3.06
N LEU A 54 0.52 -4.90 -3.61
CA LEU A 54 1.19 -4.47 -4.82
C LEU A 54 2.38 -3.57 -4.48
N VAL A 55 3.46 -3.67 -5.25
CA VAL A 55 4.67 -2.86 -5.07
C VAL A 55 4.83 -1.89 -6.22
N TYR A 56 4.99 -0.61 -5.91
CA TYR A 56 5.34 0.40 -6.91
C TYR A 56 6.83 0.30 -7.28
N GLY A 57 7.11 0.23 -8.58
CA GLY A 57 8.47 0.18 -9.11
C GLY A 57 8.51 -0.31 -10.56
N ASP A 58 9.66 -0.85 -10.98
CA ASP A 58 9.80 -1.45 -12.32
C ASP A 58 8.89 -2.67 -12.49
N TYR A 59 8.41 -2.90 -13.71
CA TYR A 59 7.50 -4.00 -14.01
C TYR A 59 8.12 -5.38 -13.73
N GLN A 60 7.59 -6.09 -12.74
CA GLN A 60 7.90 -7.48 -12.40
C GLN A 60 6.61 -8.18 -11.93
N SER A 61 5.75 -8.56 -12.88
CA SER A 61 4.42 -9.11 -12.59
C SER A 61 4.43 -10.34 -11.67
N ALA A 62 5.44 -11.20 -11.76
CA ALA A 62 5.60 -12.36 -10.89
C ALA A 62 5.77 -12.00 -9.40
N LYS A 63 6.26 -10.79 -9.10
CA LYS A 63 6.39 -10.23 -7.75
C LYS A 63 5.30 -9.21 -7.42
N ARG A 64 4.21 -9.20 -8.19
CA ARG A 64 3.11 -8.22 -8.09
C ARG A 64 3.63 -6.77 -8.00
N GLN A 65 4.69 -6.48 -8.76
CA GLN A 65 5.35 -5.17 -8.80
C GLN A 65 5.18 -4.54 -10.17
N GLY A 66 4.97 -3.23 -10.20
CA GLY A 66 5.02 -2.49 -11.45
C GLY A 66 4.75 -1.00 -11.34
N PRO A 67 4.75 -0.32 -12.49
CA PRO A 67 4.55 1.13 -12.56
C PRO A 67 3.11 1.50 -12.20
N ALA A 68 2.86 2.78 -11.95
CA ALA A 68 1.57 3.30 -11.49
C ALA A 68 0.38 2.86 -12.35
N ILE A 69 0.51 2.91 -13.68
CA ILE A 69 -0.56 2.49 -14.60
C ILE A 69 -0.84 0.98 -14.48
N TRP A 70 0.20 0.17 -14.33
CA TRP A 70 0.02 -1.27 -14.12
C TRP A 70 -0.70 -1.54 -12.78
N ILE A 71 -0.33 -0.83 -11.72
CA ILE A 71 -1.00 -0.91 -10.42
C ILE A 71 -2.47 -0.51 -10.52
N LYS A 72 -2.80 0.58 -11.24
CA LYS A 72 -4.18 0.98 -11.52
C LYS A 72 -4.98 -0.14 -12.17
N CYS A 73 -4.41 -0.81 -13.17
CA CYS A 73 -5.07 -1.95 -13.82
C CYS A 73 -5.25 -3.15 -12.89
N MET A 74 -4.29 -3.41 -12.00
CA MET A 74 -4.41 -4.45 -10.97
C MET A 74 -5.54 -4.14 -9.96
N ILE A 75 -5.65 -2.89 -9.51
CA ILE A 75 -6.72 -2.44 -8.60
C ILE A 75 -8.08 -2.53 -9.27
N ALA A 76 -8.19 -2.09 -10.53
CA ALA A 76 -9.39 -2.21 -11.35
C ALA A 76 -9.72 -3.66 -11.75
N ARG A 77 -8.93 -4.66 -11.31
CA ARG A 77 -9.04 -6.08 -11.68
C ARG A 77 -9.08 -6.33 -13.20
N ALA A 78 -8.46 -5.45 -13.97
CA ALA A 78 -8.39 -5.57 -15.43
C ALA A 78 -7.33 -6.58 -15.90
N LEU A 79 -6.52 -7.12 -14.97
CA LEU A 79 -5.42 -8.03 -15.25
C LEU A 79 -5.61 -9.38 -14.54
N PRO A 80 -5.25 -10.51 -15.16
CA PRO A 80 -5.40 -11.85 -14.56
C PRO A 80 -4.66 -12.04 -13.23
N GLY A 81 -3.60 -11.25 -12.99
CA GLY A 81 -2.85 -11.29 -11.73
C GLY A 81 -3.61 -10.74 -10.53
N ALA A 82 -4.72 -10.03 -10.75
CA ALA A 82 -5.57 -9.46 -9.70
C ALA A 82 -6.55 -10.49 -9.12
N ASN A 83 -6.00 -11.61 -8.65
CA ASN A 83 -6.74 -12.82 -8.26
C ASN A 83 -6.96 -12.97 -6.74
N TRP A 84 -6.77 -11.90 -5.97
CA TRP A 84 -7.09 -11.89 -4.53
C TRP A 84 -8.61 -11.80 -4.30
N ASN A 85 -9.04 -12.11 -3.07
CA ASN A 85 -10.45 -12.09 -2.66
C ASN A 85 -11.12 -10.75 -3.03
N GLU A 86 -12.36 -10.82 -3.53
CA GLU A 86 -13.13 -9.65 -3.94
C GLU A 86 -13.25 -8.58 -2.85
N ASP A 87 -13.39 -9.03 -1.61
CA ASP A 87 -13.55 -8.20 -0.43
C ASP A 87 -12.24 -7.63 0.13
N ALA A 88 -11.08 -8.08 -0.35
CA ALA A 88 -9.80 -7.57 0.13
C ALA A 88 -9.53 -6.16 -0.43
N VAL A 89 -9.20 -5.22 0.46
CA VAL A 89 -8.72 -3.88 0.10
C VAL A 89 -7.28 -4.00 -0.41
N PRO A 90 -6.97 -3.62 -1.66
CA PRO A 90 -5.61 -3.61 -2.18
C PRO A 90 -4.68 -2.73 -1.36
N ILE A 91 -3.43 -3.15 -1.21
CA ILE A 91 -2.38 -2.39 -0.53
C ILE A 91 -1.35 -2.00 -1.57
N ILE A 92 -1.02 -0.71 -1.65
CA ILE A 92 0.03 -0.19 -2.52
C ILE A 92 1.23 0.19 -1.65
N TYR A 93 2.28 -0.62 -1.68
CA TYR A 93 3.53 -0.32 -1.03
C TYR A 93 4.41 0.56 -1.92
N LEU A 94 4.90 1.65 -1.35
CA LEU A 94 5.60 2.74 -2.05
C LEU A 94 7.03 2.90 -1.51
N PRO A 95 7.96 2.02 -1.91
CA PRO A 95 9.34 2.07 -1.41
C PRO A 95 10.06 3.33 -1.90
N GLY A 96 10.63 4.09 -0.97
CA GLY A 96 11.35 5.33 -1.24
C GLY A 96 10.46 6.55 -1.43
N ILE A 97 9.14 6.43 -1.17
CA ILE A 97 8.19 7.55 -1.31
C ILE A 97 7.67 7.91 0.08
N SER A 98 7.76 9.19 0.43
CA SER A 98 7.21 9.73 1.69
C SER A 98 5.76 10.14 1.53
N LYS A 99 5.04 10.33 2.65
CA LYS A 99 3.71 10.94 2.61
C LYS A 99 3.71 12.36 2.06
N THR A 100 4.81 13.10 2.26
CA THR A 100 4.95 14.48 1.76
C THR A 100 5.08 14.49 0.24
N SER A 101 5.82 13.52 -0.32
CA SER A 101 5.94 13.32 -1.77
C SER A 101 4.59 13.05 -2.44
N LEU A 102 3.66 12.41 -1.73
CA LEU A 102 2.30 12.21 -2.23
C LEU A 102 1.51 13.53 -2.30
N ARG A 103 1.73 14.46 -1.37
CA ARG A 103 1.04 15.77 -1.36
C ARG A 103 1.58 16.75 -2.38
N ASP A 104 2.82 16.56 -2.80
CA ASP A 104 3.50 17.44 -3.74
C ASP A 104 3.24 17.00 -5.19
N VAL A 105 2.04 17.33 -5.68
CA VAL A 105 1.56 16.97 -7.02
C VAL A 105 2.44 17.62 -8.11
N GLU A 106 2.99 18.80 -7.85
CA GLU A 106 3.80 19.57 -8.81
C GLU A 106 5.21 18.99 -8.97
N SER A 107 5.83 18.49 -7.89
CA SER A 107 7.13 17.83 -7.96
C SER A 107 7.07 16.32 -8.19
N ALA A 108 5.87 15.73 -8.11
CA ALA A 108 5.66 14.32 -8.38
C ALA A 108 6.12 13.99 -9.80
N VAL A 109 7.21 13.21 -9.89
CA VAL A 109 7.71 12.66 -11.16
C VAL A 109 6.55 11.93 -11.83
N PHE A 110 6.35 12.19 -13.13
CA PHE A 110 5.25 11.68 -13.97
C PHE A 110 4.91 10.20 -13.75
N ASN A 111 5.89 9.40 -13.32
CA ASN A 111 5.79 7.96 -13.12
C ASN A 111 4.82 7.50 -11.99
N PHE A 112 4.58 8.30 -10.94
CA PHE A 112 3.65 7.92 -9.85
C PHE A 112 2.41 8.79 -9.70
N GLN A 113 2.28 9.87 -10.48
CA GLN A 113 1.11 10.76 -10.48
C GLN A 113 -0.25 10.03 -10.52
N PRO A 114 -0.42 8.94 -11.29
CA PRO A 114 -1.70 8.22 -11.33
C PRO A 114 -2.13 7.60 -9.99
N LEU A 115 -1.22 7.46 -9.02
CA LEU A 115 -1.54 6.93 -7.69
C LEU A 115 -1.93 8.02 -6.68
N LEU A 116 -1.76 9.30 -7.02
CA LEU A 116 -1.98 10.40 -6.09
C LEU A 116 -3.45 10.56 -5.69
N GLU A 117 -4.37 10.22 -6.58
CA GLU A 117 -5.82 10.26 -6.31
C GLU A 117 -6.22 9.39 -5.11
N TYR A 118 -5.47 8.31 -4.84
CA TYR A 118 -5.73 7.39 -3.73
C TYR A 118 -5.48 8.02 -2.36
N GLN A 119 -4.92 9.23 -2.29
CA GLN A 119 -4.93 10.02 -1.05
C GLN A 119 -6.33 10.49 -0.67
N TYR A 120 -7.24 10.56 -1.64
CA TYR A 120 -8.60 11.03 -1.46
C TYR A 120 -9.61 9.88 -1.46
N THR A 121 -9.38 8.83 -2.25
CA THR A 121 -10.27 7.66 -2.34
C THR A 121 -9.81 6.45 -1.52
N GLY A 122 -8.55 6.43 -1.11
CA GLY A 122 -7.95 5.39 -0.27
C GLY A 122 -7.64 5.86 1.14
N THR A 123 -6.83 5.09 1.85
CA THR A 123 -6.34 5.41 3.20
C THR A 123 -4.84 5.32 3.28
N LEU A 124 -4.23 6.32 3.93
CA LEU A 124 -2.79 6.36 4.13
C LEU A 124 -2.41 5.58 5.39
N PHE A 125 -1.57 4.57 5.24
CA PHE A 125 -1.07 3.76 6.34
C PHE A 125 0.01 4.50 7.12
N LEU A 126 -0.38 5.07 8.26
CA LEU A 126 0.46 5.85 9.16
C LEU A 126 0.30 5.37 10.61
N GLN A 127 1.27 5.71 11.45
CA GLN A 127 1.14 5.59 12.91
C GLN A 127 0.10 6.59 13.46
N GLU A 128 -0.35 6.38 14.70
CA GLU A 128 -1.29 7.29 15.40
C GLU A 128 -0.77 8.73 15.52
N ASN A 129 0.56 8.90 15.61
CA ASN A 129 1.23 10.21 15.62
C ASN A 129 1.33 10.87 14.23
N GLY A 130 0.78 10.22 13.20
CA GLY A 130 0.80 10.67 11.81
C GLY A 130 2.11 10.45 11.05
N ARG A 131 3.11 9.77 11.61
CA ARG A 131 4.37 9.40 10.92
C ARG A 131 4.18 8.13 10.09
N GLU A 132 5.03 7.97 9.09
CA GLU A 132 5.14 6.72 8.33
C GLU A 132 5.48 5.54 9.26
N TRP A 133 4.93 4.38 8.94
CA TRP A 133 5.12 3.17 9.75
C TRP A 133 6.54 2.63 9.58
N SER A 134 7.33 2.62 10.65
CA SER A 134 8.74 2.22 10.67
C SER A 134 8.97 0.97 11.55
N ILE A 135 10.15 0.35 11.45
CA ILE A 135 10.50 -0.82 12.28
C ILE A 135 10.50 -0.48 13.78
N LEU A 136 10.68 0.79 14.14
CA LEU A 136 10.70 1.28 15.53
C LEU A 136 9.29 1.60 16.08
N ALA A 137 8.23 1.35 15.29
CA ALA A 137 6.83 1.58 15.66
C ALA A 137 6.35 0.71 16.84
#